data_AF-A0AAJ0FPD3-F1
#
_entry.id   AF-A0AAJ0FPD3-F1
#
_cell.length_a   1.000
_cell.length_b   1.000
_cell.length_c   1.000
_cell.angle_alpha   90.00
_cell.angle_beta   90.00
_cell.angle_gamma   90.00
#
_symmetry.space_group_name_H-M   'P 1'
#
loop_
_entity.id
_entity.type
_entity.pdbx_description
1 polymer ?
#
loop_
_entity_poly.entity_id
_entity_poly.type
_entity_poly.pdbx_seq_one_letter_code
_entity_poly.pdbx_strand_id
1 'polypeptide(L)' 'MAAWDAEEGDDLHITSIIDLKLAGWYPEYWEFVKALNTADTKGALADWCEYLPAAMIGSWPMEFSLDLLIGRRLG' A
#
# COMPACT_ATOMS: atom_id res chain seq x y z
N MET A 1 -20.39 8.53 -15.88
CA MET A 1 -20.21 7.63 -14.71
C MET A 1 -21.21 6.51 -14.89
N ALA A 2 -20.74 5.26 -14.93
CA ALA A 2 -21.61 4.10 -15.10
C ALA A 2 -22.45 3.90 -13.83
N ALA A 3 -23.73 3.54 -14.00
CA ALA A 3 -24.57 3.07 -12.92
C ALA A 3 -24.24 1.60 -12.67
N TRP A 4 -23.95 1.25 -11.42
CA TRP A 4 -23.64 -0.11 -11.00
C TRP A 4 -24.86 -0.65 -10.26
N ASP A 5 -25.44 -1.74 -10.78
CA ASP A 5 -26.48 -2.48 -10.08
C ASP A 5 -25.80 -3.34 -9.02
N ALA A 6 -25.84 -2.87 -7.77
CA ALA A 6 -25.29 -3.59 -6.63
C ALA A 6 -26.18 -4.80 -6.32
N GLU A 7 -25.83 -5.97 -6.85
CA GLU A 7 -26.29 -7.24 -6.30
C GLU A 7 -25.72 -7.40 -4.88
N GLU A 8 -26.56 -7.85 -3.96
CA GLU A 8 -26.36 -7.87 -2.52
C GLU A 8 -25.30 -8.91 -2.11
N GLY A 9 -24.04 -8.50 -2.20
CA GLY A 9 -22.88 -9.13 -1.61
C GLY A 9 -21.84 -8.03 -1.37
N ASP A 10 -21.21 -8.02 -0.20
CA ASP A 10 -20.17 -7.04 0.20
C ASP A 10 -18.91 -7.18 -0.68
N ASP A 11 -19.01 -6.82 -1.95
CA ASP A 11 -17.89 -6.82 -2.88
C ASP A 11 -17.18 -5.46 -2.78
N LEU A 12 -15.92 -5.49 -2.35
CA LEU A 12 -15.11 -4.28 -2.19
C LEU A 12 -14.84 -3.65 -3.56
N HIS A 13 -15.56 -2.57 -3.89
CA HIS A 13 -15.39 -1.88 -5.16
C HIS A 13 -14.44 -0.69 -5.07
N ILE A 14 -13.29 -0.77 -5.73
CA ILE A 14 -12.34 0.34 -5.84
C ILE A 14 -12.86 1.35 -6.88
N THR A 15 -13.20 2.56 -6.45
CA THR A 15 -13.81 3.59 -7.31
C THR A 15 -12.80 4.46 -8.05
N SER A 16 -11.67 4.78 -7.39
CA SER A 16 -10.61 5.60 -7.97
C SER A 16 -9.33 5.47 -7.15
N ILE A 17 -8.20 5.79 -7.81
CA ILE A 17 -6.90 5.97 -7.15
C ILE A 17 -6.53 7.45 -7.26
N ILE A 18 -6.07 8.04 -6.16
CA ILE A 18 -5.73 9.47 -6.06
C ILE A 18 -4.26 9.65 -5.65
N ASP A 19 -3.79 10.90 -5.59
CA ASP A 19 -2.42 11.28 -5.20
C ASP A 19 -1.30 10.60 -6.01
N LEU A 20 -1.53 10.43 -7.32
CA LEU A 20 -0.59 9.81 -8.27
C LEU A 20 0.60 10.71 -8.65
N LYS A 21 0.90 11.78 -7.90
CA LYS A 21 1.97 12.74 -8.24
C LYS A 21 3.37 12.10 -8.25
N LEU A 22 3.55 11.02 -7.51
CA LEU A 22 4.78 10.21 -7.46
C LEU A 22 4.63 8.87 -8.21
N ALA A 23 3.57 8.68 -9.00
CA ALA A 23 3.40 7.47 -9.78
C ALA A 23 4.40 7.41 -10.92
N GLY A 24 4.88 6.21 -11.24
CA GLY A 24 5.89 6.02 -12.27
C GLY A 24 6.31 4.56 -12.38
N TRP A 25 7.28 4.32 -13.25
CA TRP A 25 7.90 3.00 -13.38
C TRP A 25 8.95 2.82 -12.30
N TYR A 26 8.59 2.04 -11.28
CA TYR A 26 9.48 1.64 -10.19
C TYR A 26 9.65 0.12 -10.18
N PRO A 27 10.67 -0.41 -9.48
CA PRO A 27 10.79 -1.85 -9.25
C PRO A 27 9.54 -2.44 -8.59
N GLU A 28 9.29 -3.74 -8.81
CA GLU A 28 8.07 -4.43 -8.33
C GLU A 28 7.83 -4.34 -6.81
N TYR A 29 8.91 -4.28 -6.02
CA TYR A 29 8.82 -4.14 -4.56
C TYR A 29 8.31 -2.77 -4.09
N TRP A 30 8.27 -1.77 -4.97
CA TRP A 30 8.02 -0.37 -4.61
C TRP A 30 6.65 -0.20 -3.96
N GLU A 31 5.60 -0.81 -4.50
CA GLU A 31 4.25 -0.69 -3.95
C GLU A 31 4.16 -1.25 -2.52
N PHE A 32 4.81 -2.40 -2.26
CA PHE A 32 4.87 -2.96 -0.92
C PHE A 32 5.61 -2.07 0.07
N VAL A 33 6.78 -1.55 -0.32
CA VAL A 33 7.57 -0.64 0.53
C VAL A 33 6.80 0.64 0.81
N LYS A 34 6.22 1.28 -0.22
CA LYS A 34 5.49 2.54 -0.08
C LYS A 34 4.20 2.40 0.72
N ALA A 35 3.48 1.30 0.57
CA ALA A 35 2.26 1.06 1.33
C ALA A 35 2.53 0.94 2.84
N LEU A 36 3.73 0.48 3.24
CA LEU A 36 4.13 0.38 4.64
C LEU A 36 4.77 1.65 5.22
N ASN A 37 5.14 2.65 4.40
CA ASN A 37 5.75 3.89 4.90
C ASN A 37 4.82 4.71 5.81
N THR A 38 3.50 4.53 5.71
CA THR A 38 2.50 5.17 6.57
C THR A 38 2.07 4.29 7.74
N ALA A 39 2.54 3.03 7.80
CA ALA A 39 2.27 2.16 8.93
C ALA A 39 3.03 2.69 10.15
N ASP A 40 2.30 2.98 11.22
CA ASP A 40 2.92 3.24 12.52
C ASP A 40 2.89 1.94 13.33
N THR A 41 3.82 1.78 14.26
CA THR A 41 3.79 0.71 15.26
C THR A 41 2.84 1.03 16.43
N LYS A 42 2.32 2.27 16.48
CA LYS A 42 1.41 2.77 17.52
C LYS A 42 0.31 3.63 16.91
N GLY A 43 -0.85 3.68 17.57
CA GLY A 43 -1.94 4.58 17.16
C GLY A 43 -2.92 3.96 16.16
N ALA A 44 -3.68 4.81 15.48
CA ALA A 44 -4.85 4.41 14.70
C ALA A 44 -4.55 3.61 13.41
N LEU A 45 -3.28 3.52 13.01
CA LEU A 45 -2.83 2.79 11.81
C LEU A 45 -1.90 1.63 12.16
N ALA A 46 -1.92 1.16 13.42
CA ALA A 46 -1.05 0.09 13.88
C ALA A 46 -1.29 -1.26 13.18
N ASP A 47 -2.51 -1.49 12.71
CA ASP A 47 -2.98 -2.67 11.99
C ASP A 47 -2.98 -2.48 10.46
N TRP A 48 -2.46 -1.36 9.95
CA TRP A 48 -2.50 -1.05 8.51
C TRP A 48 -1.92 -2.15 7.62
N CYS A 49 -0.88 -2.85 8.09
CA CYS A 49 -0.26 -3.94 7.35
C CYS A 49 -1.19 -5.15 7.13
N GLU A 50 -2.22 -5.33 7.96
CA GLU A 50 -3.19 -6.44 7.85
C GLU A 50 -4.15 -6.25 6.67
N TYR A 51 -4.30 -5.01 6.17
CA TYR A 51 -5.18 -4.67 5.05
C TYR A 51 -4.45 -4.60 3.70
N LEU A 52 -3.16 -4.93 3.65
CA LEU A 52 -2.41 -4.89 2.41
C LEU A 52 -2.86 -5.99 1.44
N PRO A 53 -3.09 -5.66 0.16
CA PRO A 53 -3.41 -6.64 -0.86
C PRO A 53 -2.14 -7.38 -1.31
N ALA A 54 -1.51 -8.14 -0.40
CA ALA A 54 -0.21 -8.80 -0.61
C ALA A 54 -0.21 -9.76 -1.81
N ALA A 55 -1.37 -10.32 -2.16
CA ALA A 55 -1.54 -11.14 -3.37
C ALA A 55 -1.34 -10.35 -4.69
N MET A 56 -1.58 -9.04 -4.67
CA MET A 56 -1.42 -8.15 -5.84
C MET A 56 -0.06 -7.45 -5.87
N ILE A 57 0.41 -6.91 -4.73
CA ILE A 57 1.64 -6.11 -4.66
C ILE A 57 2.89 -6.93 -4.29
N GLY A 58 2.70 -8.20 -3.94
CA GLY A 58 3.75 -9.09 -3.45
C GLY A 58 4.11 -8.86 -1.98
N SER A 59 5.11 -9.59 -1.50
CA SER A 59 5.65 -9.47 -0.14
C SER A 59 7.17 -9.33 -0.21
N TRP A 60 7.68 -8.19 0.25
CA TRP A 60 9.07 -7.77 0.05
C TRP A 60 9.72 -7.30 1.37
N PRO A 61 9.78 -8.16 2.41
CA PRO A 61 10.24 -7.76 3.74
C PRO A 61 11.72 -7.35 3.79
N MET A 62 12.54 -7.87 2.87
CA MET A 62 13.97 -7.54 2.80
C MET A 62 14.19 -6.13 2.27
N GLU A 63 13.53 -5.80 1.16
CA GLU A 63 13.56 -4.48 0.52
C GLU A 63 13.00 -3.41 1.47
N PHE A 64 11.91 -3.73 2.17
CA PHE A 64 11.36 -2.85 3.20
C PHE A 64 12.34 -2.62 4.36
N SER A 65 13.01 -3.68 4.82
CA SER A 65 14.02 -3.56 5.89
C SER A 65 15.22 -2.70 5.45
N LEU A 66 15.63 -2.80 4.18
CA LEU A 66 16.68 -1.96 3.60
C LEU A 66 16.24 -0.50 3.51
N ASP A 67 15.00 -0.23 3.08
CA ASP A 67 14.43 1.12 3.02
C ASP A 67 14.44 1.79 4.41
N LEU A 68 13.99 1.07 5.45
CA LEU A 68 14.05 1.56 6.83
C LEU A 68 15.47 1.87 7.30
N LEU A 69 16.44 1.01 6.97
CA LEU A 69 17.84 1.21 7.33
C LEU A 69 18.42 2.45 6.65
N ILE A 70 18.12 2.62 5.35
CA ILE A 70 18.55 3.77 4.56
C ILE A 70 17.91 5.06 5.08
N GLY A 71 16.59 5.06 5.33
CA GLY A 71 15.85 6.20 5.86
C GLY A 71 16.41 6.69 7.20
N ARG A 72 16.73 5.78 8.13
CA ARG A 72 17.39 6.13 9.40
C ARG A 72 18.74 6.82 9.21
N ARG A 73 19.44 6.52 8.12
CA ARG A 73 20.77 7.08 7.86
C ARG A 73 20.73 8.42 7.14
N LEU A 74 19.72 8.63 6.30
CA LEU A 74 19.62 9.78 5.39
C LEU A 74 18.86 10.98 5.96
N GLY A 75 17.98 10.79 6.95
CA GLY A 75 17.32 11.90 7.67
C GLY A 75 16.30 12.65 6.83
#